data_AF-A0A7K3FXP3-F1
#
_entry.id   AF-A0A7K3FXP3-F1
#
_cell.length_a   1.000
_cell.length_b   1.000
_cell.length_c   1.000
_cell.angle_alpha   90.00
_cell.angle_beta   90.00
_cell.angle_gamma   90.00
#
_symmetry.space_group_name_H-M   'P 1'
#
loop_
_entity.id
_entity.type
_entity.pdbx_description
1 polymer ?
#
loop_
_entity_poly.entity_id
_entity_poly.type
_entity_poly.pdbx_seq_one_letter_code
_entity_poly.pdbx_strand_id
1 'polypeptide(L)'
;DAYTARARRLLARHGDTAVVMVDADRFKAVNDTMGHPAGDAVLAAFGARLTAWAGPRAAVGRLGGDEFAVVLELPADRRAFRLEQLVRMLHTPVTLDDGRSV
;
A
#
# COMPACT_ATOMS: atom_id res chain seq x y z
N ASP A 1 0.34 6.72 16.65
CA ASP A 1 1.45 5.96 15.99
C ASP A 1 2.24 6.86 15.03
N ALA A 2 3.36 6.34 14.48
CA ALA A 2 4.26 7.09 13.61
C ALA A 2 3.63 7.52 12.27
N TYR A 3 2.73 6.68 11.72
CA TYR A 3 1.98 7.00 10.51
C TYR A 3 1.09 8.22 10.74
N THR A 4 0.25 8.20 11.78
CA THR A 4 -0.68 9.28 12.12
C THR A 4 0.04 10.62 12.32
N ALA A 5 1.19 10.62 13.01
CA ALA A 5 1.98 11.82 13.22
C ALA A 5 2.57 12.38 11.92
N ARG A 6 2.97 11.53 10.97
CA ARG A 6 3.48 11.98 9.67
C ARG A 6 2.35 12.42 8.73
N ALA A 7 1.25 11.68 8.69
CA ALA A 7 0.04 12.03 7.93
C ALA A 7 -0.48 13.43 8.30
N ARG A 8 -0.63 13.73 9.60
CA ARG A 8 -1.06 15.05 10.08
C ARG A 8 -0.14 16.18 9.61
N ARG A 9 1.19 15.96 9.63
CA ARG A 9 2.16 16.95 9.15
C ARG A 9 2.08 17.22 7.66
N LEU A 10 1.73 16.21 6.86
CA LEU A 10 1.54 16.36 5.42
C LEU A 10 0.22 17.06 5.11
N LEU A 11 -0.87 16.64 5.74
CA LEU A 11 -2.20 17.23 5.56
C LEU A 11 -2.28 18.70 6.02
N ALA A 12 -1.48 19.10 7.00
CA ALA A 12 -1.38 20.49 7.44
C ALA A 12 -0.66 21.39 6.41
N ARG A 13 0.05 20.83 5.43
CA ARG A 13 0.63 21.60 4.32
C ARG A 13 -0.49 21.82 3.30
N HIS A 14 -0.96 23.05 3.18
CA HIS A 14 -1.88 23.43 2.11
C HIS A 14 -1.27 23.09 0.74
N GLY A 15 -2.02 22.39 -0.11
CA GLY A 15 -1.56 21.92 -1.43
C GLY A 15 -2.28 20.65 -1.90
N ASP A 16 -1.78 20.05 -2.98
CA ASP A 16 -2.34 18.85 -3.61
C ASP A 16 -2.02 17.55 -2.84
N THR A 17 -2.31 17.52 -1.54
CA THR A 17 -2.14 16.29 -0.74
C THR A 17 -3.38 15.41 -0.88
N ALA A 18 -3.18 14.10 -1.03
CA ALA A 18 -4.24 13.10 -1.06
C ALA A 18 -4.03 12.04 0.03
N VAL A 19 -5.15 11.45 0.47
CA VAL A 19 -5.17 10.20 1.22
C VAL A 19 -5.63 9.12 0.25
N VAL A 20 -4.85 8.05 0.11
CA VAL A 20 -5.18 6.87 -0.69
C VAL A 20 -5.34 5.70 0.26
N MET A 21 -6.53 5.10 0.27
CA MET A 21 -6.80 3.85 0.99
C MET A 21 -6.67 2.68 0.02
N VAL A 22 -6.07 1.60 0.50
CA VAL A 22 -5.81 0.38 -0.26
C VAL A 22 -6.23 -0.80 0.60
N ASP A 23 -7.02 -1.69 0.01
CA ASP A 23 -7.40 -2.97 0.58
C ASP A 23 -6.89 -4.07 -0.34
N ALA A 24 -6.40 -5.18 0.21
CA ALA A 24 -5.87 -6.28 -0.58
C ALA A 24 -6.97 -7.28 -0.93
N ASP A 25 -7.36 -7.33 -2.21
CA ASP A 25 -8.42 -8.22 -2.67
C ASP A 25 -8.18 -9.68 -2.27
N ARG A 26 -9.18 -10.29 -1.64
CA ARG A 26 -9.20 -11.73 -1.28
C ARG A 26 -8.06 -12.16 -0.36
N PHE A 27 -7.47 -11.26 0.43
CA PHE A 27 -6.38 -11.59 1.35
C PHE A 27 -6.72 -12.77 2.29
N LYS A 28 -7.95 -12.80 2.83
CA LYS A 28 -8.42 -13.92 3.66
C LYS A 28 -8.33 -15.27 2.94
N ALA A 29 -8.63 -15.33 1.64
CA ALA A 29 -8.55 -16.57 0.88
C ALA A 29 -7.10 -17.07 0.73
N VAL A 30 -6.13 -16.15 0.64
CA VAL A 30 -4.69 -16.50 0.66
C VAL A 30 -4.34 -17.16 1.99
N ASN A 31 -4.72 -16.55 3.12
CA ASN A 31 -4.48 -17.14 4.44
C ASN A 31 -5.15 -18.51 4.61
N ASP A 32 -6.42 -18.61 4.22
CA ASP A 32 -7.20 -19.83 4.39
C ASP A 32 -6.68 -20.98 3.49
N THR A 33 -6.10 -20.68 2.32
CA THR A 33 -5.62 -21.68 1.35
C THR A 33 -4.14 -22.01 1.50
N MET A 34 -3.32 -21.01 1.83
CA MET A 34 -1.85 -21.10 1.79
C MET A 34 -1.20 -20.88 3.15
N GLY A 35 -1.98 -20.55 4.18
CA GLY A 35 -1.52 -20.31 5.54
C GLY A 35 -1.07 -18.87 5.79
N HIS A 36 -1.02 -18.50 7.07
CA HIS A 36 -0.61 -17.17 7.52
C HIS A 36 0.77 -16.71 7.01
N PRO A 37 1.81 -17.57 6.88
CA PRO A 37 3.08 -17.13 6.32
C PRO A 37 2.97 -16.58 4.89
N ALA A 38 2.07 -17.15 4.08
CA ALA A 38 1.80 -16.63 2.73
C ALA A 38 1.13 -15.26 2.79
N GLY A 39 0.17 -15.07 3.70
CA GLY A 39 -0.43 -13.76 3.93
C GLY A 39 0.57 -12.72 4.42
N ASP A 40 1.46 -13.09 5.35
CA ASP A 40 2.51 -12.21 5.84
C ASP A 40 3.45 -11.76 4.70
N ALA A 41 3.81 -12.67 3.79
CA ALA A 41 4.59 -12.34 2.60
C ALA A 41 3.84 -11.38 1.66
N VAL A 42 2.54 -11.59 1.44
CA VAL A 42 1.70 -10.68 0.64
C VAL A 42 1.63 -9.29 1.28
N LEU A 43 1.40 -9.19 2.59
CA LEU A 43 1.35 -7.92 3.31
C LEU A 43 2.70 -7.18 3.28
N ALA A 44 3.80 -7.90 3.42
CA ALA A 44 5.14 -7.35 3.31
C ALA A 44 5.40 -6.79 1.90
N ALA A 45 5.02 -7.55 0.86
CA ALA A 45 5.13 -7.10 -0.53
C ALA A 45 4.26 -5.87 -0.81
N PHE A 46 3.01 -5.84 -0.33
CA PHE A 46 2.13 -4.67 -0.42
C PHE A 46 2.74 -3.44 0.24
N GLY A 47 3.20 -3.58 1.49
CA GLY A 47 3.84 -2.48 2.22
C GLY A 47 5.08 -1.93 1.52
N ALA A 48 5.92 -2.81 0.97
CA ALA A 48 7.11 -2.43 0.21
C ALA A 48 6.75 -1.69 -1.09
N ARG A 49 5.79 -2.22 -1.86
CA ARG A 49 5.30 -1.62 -3.11
C ARG A 49 4.69 -0.24 -2.86
N LEU A 50 3.80 -0.13 -1.87
CA LEU A 50 3.20 1.15 -1.49
C LEU A 50 4.25 2.19 -1.08
N THR A 51 5.25 1.78 -0.30
CA THR A 51 6.37 2.65 0.10
C THR A 51 7.17 3.13 -1.10
N ALA A 52 7.49 2.23 -2.04
CA ALA A 52 8.22 2.57 -3.27
C ALA A 52 7.44 3.54 -4.17
N TRP A 53 6.14 3.28 -4.38
CA TRP A 53 5.28 4.14 -5.19
C TRP A 53 5.05 5.51 -4.56
N ALA A 54 4.83 5.56 -3.25
CA ALA A 54 4.53 6.80 -2.54
C ALA A 54 5.75 7.71 -2.40
N GLY A 55 6.95 7.14 -2.32
CA GLY A 55 8.21 7.86 -2.21
C GLY A 55 8.51 8.39 -0.79
N PRO A 56 9.71 8.93 -0.56
CA PRO A 56 10.24 9.19 0.78
C PRO A 56 9.51 10.31 1.54
N ARG A 57 8.76 11.16 0.83
CA ARG A 57 8.01 12.28 1.44
C ARG A 57 6.62 11.87 1.92
N ALA A 58 6.13 10.70 1.53
CA ALA A 58 4.82 10.22 1.94
C ALA A 58 4.81 9.68 3.38
N ALA A 59 3.61 9.46 3.90
CA ALA A 59 3.34 8.59 5.04
C ALA A 59 2.64 7.33 4.52
N VAL A 60 3.13 6.15 4.89
CA VAL A 60 2.51 4.85 4.58
C VAL A 60 2.29 4.11 5.89
N GLY A 61 1.12 3.51 6.06
CA GLY A 61 0.79 2.73 7.25
C GLY A 61 -0.20 1.62 6.95
N ARG A 62 -0.06 0.49 7.66
CA ARG A 62 -1.07 -0.56 7.73
C ARG A 62 -2.04 -0.21 8.86
N LEU A 63 -3.33 -0.14 8.57
CA LEU A 63 -4.36 0.22 9.54
C LEU A 63 -4.79 -0.98 10.39
N GLY A 64 -4.70 -2.18 9.82
CA GLY A 64 -5.11 -3.45 10.40
C GLY A 64 -5.44 -4.42 9.27
N GLY A 65 -5.57 -5.72 9.55
CA GLY A 65 -5.94 -6.70 8.52
C GLY A 65 -5.10 -6.58 7.24
N ASP A 66 -5.75 -6.38 6.12
CA ASP A 66 -5.24 -6.12 4.77
C ASP A 66 -5.27 -4.64 4.34
N GLU A 67 -5.71 -3.75 5.24
CA GLU A 67 -5.92 -2.34 4.93
C GLU A 67 -4.65 -1.51 5.13
N PHE A 68 -4.34 -0.69 4.12
CA PHE A 68 -3.25 0.28 4.12
C PHE A 68 -3.76 1.68 3.78
N ALA A 69 -3.05 2.68 4.27
CA ALA A 69 -3.27 4.07 3.91
C ALA A 69 -1.96 4.77 3.55
N VAL A 70 -2.04 5.62 2.53
CA VAL A 70 -0.94 6.46 2.05
C VAL A 70 -1.38 7.91 2.07
N VAL A 71 -0.58 8.77 2.69
CA VAL A 71 -0.72 10.23 2.58
C VAL A 71 0.47 10.76 1.81
N LEU A 72 0.21 11.39 0.67
CA LEU A 72 1.24 11.87 -0.24
C LEU A 72 0.78 13.10 -1.02
N GLU A 73 1.74 13.83 -1.57
CA GLU A 73 1.47 14.85 -2.58
C GLU A 73 1.09 14.16 -3.90
N LEU A 74 -0.10 14.46 -4.40
CA LEU A 74 -0.67 13.88 -5.60
C LEU A 74 -1.42 14.97 -6.41
N PRO A 75 -0.68 15.77 -7.19
CA PRO A 75 -1.23 16.79 -8.09
C PRO A 75 -2.31 16.24 -9.01
N ALA A 76 -3.34 17.05 -9.28
CA ALA A 76 -4.52 16.63 -10.04
C ALA A 76 -4.18 16.14 -11.45
N ASP A 77 -3.22 16.80 -12.12
CA ASP A 77 -2.73 16.47 -13.46
C ASP A 77 -2.01 15.11 -13.54
N ARG A 78 -1.40 14.66 -12.44
CA ARG A 78 -0.67 13.37 -12.37
C ARG A 78 -1.46 12.25 -11.69
N ARG A 79 -2.58 12.58 -11.06
CA ARG A 79 -3.34 11.66 -10.19
C ARG A 79 -3.74 10.36 -10.88
N ALA A 80 -4.41 10.46 -12.02
CA ALA A 80 -4.91 9.30 -12.75
C ALA A 80 -3.77 8.34 -13.13
N PHE A 81 -2.73 8.87 -13.78
CA PHE A 81 -1.55 8.10 -14.18
C PHE A 81 -0.88 7.40 -12.99
N ARG A 82 -0.67 8.13 -11.89
CA ARG A 82 -0.04 7.58 -10.68
C ARG A 82 -0.88 6.47 -10.04
N LEU A 83 -2.21 6.61 -10.00
CA LEU A 83 -3.10 5.58 -9.46
C LEU A 83 -3.14 4.34 -10.37
N GLU A 84 -3.14 4.49 -11.69
CA GLU A 84 -3.02 3.36 -12.61
C GLU A 84 -1.70 2.60 -12.42
N GLN A 85 -0.59 3.32 -12.24
CA GLN A 85 0.70 2.70 -11.91
C GLN A 85 0.65 1.93 -10.58
N LEU A 86 -0.01 2.49 -9.55
CA LEU A 86 -0.19 1.82 -8.27
C LEU A 86 -0.94 0.50 -8.44
N VAL A 87 -2.09 0.54 -9.12
CA VAL A 87 -2.92 -0.65 -9.36
C VAL A 87 -2.09 -1.72 -10.08
N ARG A 88 -1.41 -1.39 -11.17
CA ARG A 88 -0.57 -2.35 -11.91
C ARG A 88 0.53 -2.98 -11.03
N MET A 89 1.19 -2.16 -10.22
CA MET A 89 2.24 -2.63 -9.31
C MET A 89 1.69 -3.57 -8.22
N LEU A 90 0.53 -3.26 -7.64
CA LEU A 90 -0.09 -4.11 -6.62
C LEU A 90 -0.54 -5.46 -7.17
N HIS A 91 -0.99 -5.50 -8.44
CA HIS A 91 -1.34 -6.75 -9.14
C HIS A 91 -0.14 -7.60 -9.57
N THR A 92 1.09 -7.15 -9.34
CA THR A 92 2.26 -8.00 -9.62
C THR A 92 2.23 -9.20 -8.68
N PRO A 93 2.40 -10.44 -9.15
CA PRO A 93 2.38 -11.59 -8.26
C PRO A 93 3.45 -11.52 -7.17
N VAL A 94 3.16 -12.08 -6.01
CA VAL A 94 4.10 -12.22 -4.89
C VAL A 94 4.66 -13.64 -4.93
N THR A 95 5.98 -13.76 -5.04
CA THR A 95 6.65 -15.05 -4.92
C THR A 95 6.84 -15.38 -3.45
N LEU A 96 6.34 -16.54 -3.02
CA LEU A 96 6.50 -17.07 -1.68
C LEU A 96 7.82 -17.83 -1.54
N ASP A 97 8.26 -18.05 -0.30
CA ASP A 97 9.52 -18.75 0.01
C ASP A 97 9.56 -20.20 -0.51
N ASP A 98 8.38 -20.82 -0.67
CA ASP A 98 8.22 -22.18 -1.22
C ASP A 98 8.13 -22.22 -2.76
N GLY A 99 8.32 -21.08 -3.43
CA GLY A 99 8.31 -20.94 -4.88
C GLY A 99 6.92 -20.79 -5.51
N ARG A 100 5.84 -20.89 -4.73
CA ARG A 100 4.49 -20.57 -5.23
C ARG A 100 4.34 -19.07 -5.45
N SER A 101 3.36 -18.71 -6.27
CA SER A 101 3.02 -17.31 -6.54
C SER A 101 1.57 -17.03 -6.22
N VAL A 102 1.32 -15.86 -5.62
CA VAL A 102 0.01 -15.35 -5.22
C VAL A 102 -0.28 -14.05 -5.94
#